data_AF-A0A7W0XKR3-F1
#
_entry.id   AF-A0A7W0XKR3-F1
#
_cell.length_a   1.000
_cell.length_b   1.000
_cell.length_c   1.000
_cell.angle_alpha   90.00
_cell.angle_beta   90.00
_cell.angle_gamma   90.00
#
_symmetry.space_group_name_H-M   'P 1'
#
loop_
_entity.id
_entity.type
_entity.pdbx_description
1 polymer ?
#
loop_
_entity_poly.entity_id
_entity_poly.type
_entity_poly.pdbx_seq_one_letter_code
_entity_poly.pdbx_strand_id
1 'polypeptide(L)'
;MTDRRWKYVFSDAGYAAKHFTRAIEVYSRPAPASDEEDYISSMGFMHMMQSGHTSAEAALRRVLGIVNEELPIGPDTHARLIDQCAEPISGTRPAMVSSELRDALRETRRFRHVAMHGYDLLDRGKARHAVEAAKVVASRLEPEIAAFRDAIDPPG
;
A
#
# COMPACT_ATOMS: atom_id res chain seq x y z
N MET A 1 17.37 9.14 -20.15
CA MET A 1 16.02 8.67 -20.54
C MET A 1 15.51 7.76 -19.44
N THR A 2 14.53 8.20 -18.65
CA THR A 2 13.96 7.41 -17.55
C THR A 2 13.42 6.08 -18.06
N ASP A 3 13.75 4.99 -17.38
CA ASP A 3 13.33 3.65 -17.75
C ASP A 3 11.80 3.54 -17.88
N ARG A 4 11.31 3.02 -19.02
CA ARG A 4 9.87 2.84 -19.28
C ARG A 4 9.18 1.96 -18.23
N ARG A 5 9.94 1.12 -17.50
CA ARG A 5 9.46 0.31 -16.38
C ARG A 5 8.88 1.17 -15.25
N TRP A 6 9.40 2.38 -15.03
CA TRP A 6 8.88 3.30 -14.00
C TRP A 6 7.42 3.71 -14.23
N LYS A 7 6.95 3.76 -15.49
CA LYS A 7 5.55 4.06 -15.80
C LYS A 7 4.59 3.07 -15.11
N TYR A 8 4.94 1.80 -15.07
CA TYR A 8 4.10 0.78 -14.45
C TYR A 8 4.17 0.85 -12.92
N VAL A 9 5.33 1.18 -12.35
CA VAL A 9 5.47 1.45 -10.91
C VAL A 9 4.53 2.58 -10.49
N PHE A 10 4.57 3.72 -11.18
CA PHE A 10 3.74 4.87 -10.83
C PHE A 10 2.25 4.63 -11.11
N SER A 11 1.92 3.80 -12.10
CA SER A 11 0.52 3.38 -12.30
C SER A 11 0.00 2.58 -11.10
N ASP A 12 0.79 1.62 -10.60
CA ASP A 12 0.43 0.81 -9.43
C ASP A 12 0.38 1.64 -8.14
N ALA A 13 1.32 2.57 -7.95
CA ALA A 13 1.31 3.51 -6.83
C ALA A 13 0.07 4.43 -6.88
N GLY A 14 -0.28 4.94 -8.06
CA GLY A 14 -1.49 5.74 -8.28
C GLY A 14 -2.78 4.95 -8.02
N TYR A 15 -2.83 3.67 -8.40
CA TYR A 15 -3.96 2.79 -8.04
C TYR A 15 -4.05 2.55 -6.54
N ALA A 16 -2.92 2.34 -5.86
CA ALA A 16 -2.89 2.21 -4.41
C ALA A 16 -3.49 3.46 -3.75
N ALA A 17 -3.01 4.64 -4.12
CA ALA A 17 -3.49 5.92 -3.61
C ALA A 17 -4.99 6.11 -3.89
N LYS A 18 -5.45 5.83 -5.11
CA LYS A 18 -6.87 5.89 -5.47
C LYS A 18 -7.72 5.01 -4.56
N HIS A 19 -7.37 3.75 -4.39
CA HIS A 19 -8.18 2.80 -3.62
C HIS A 19 -8.20 3.15 -2.13
N PHE A 20 -7.05 3.47 -1.54
CA PHE A 20 -6.99 3.92 -0.15
C PHE A 20 -7.77 5.21 0.07
N THR A 21 -7.70 6.18 -0.86
CA THR A 21 -8.48 7.42 -0.78
C THR A 21 -9.99 7.13 -0.76
N ARG A 22 -10.47 6.23 -1.63
CA ARG A 22 -11.89 5.82 -1.61
C ARG A 22 -12.28 5.11 -0.33
N ALA A 23 -11.42 4.27 0.24
CA ALA A 23 -11.67 3.63 1.53
C ALA A 23 -11.80 4.67 2.66
N ILE A 24 -10.90 5.66 2.70
CA ILE A 24 -10.92 6.75 3.68
C ILE A 24 -12.22 7.57 3.55
N GLU A 25 -12.62 7.90 2.32
CA GLU A 25 -13.88 8.60 2.05
C GLU A 25 -15.08 7.83 2.58
N VAL A 26 -15.19 6.52 2.28
CA VAL A 26 -16.29 5.67 2.75
C VAL A 26 -16.32 5.59 4.27
N TYR A 27 -15.16 5.40 4.92
CA TYR A 27 -15.06 5.34 6.37
C TYR A 27 -15.49 6.64 7.05
N SER A 28 -15.21 7.79 6.41
CA SER A 28 -15.52 9.12 6.94
C SER A 28 -16.99 9.54 6.76
N ARG A 29 -17.80 8.76 6.03
CA ARG A 29 -19.23 9.03 5.87
C ARG A 29 -19.99 8.81 7.18
N PRO A 30 -21.13 9.49 7.37
CA PRO A 30 -22.06 9.21 8.47
C PRO A 30 -22.48 7.74 8.52
N ALA A 31 -23.04 7.34 9.67
CA ALA A 31 -23.63 6.02 9.82
C ALA A 31 -24.68 5.77 8.73
N PRO A 32 -24.68 4.58 8.10
CA PRO A 32 -25.70 4.18 7.12
C PRO A 32 -27.12 4.24 7.69
N ALA A 33 -28.11 4.48 6.84
CA ALA A 33 -29.50 4.61 7.27
C ALA A 33 -30.21 3.25 7.41
N SER A 34 -29.60 2.17 6.90
CA SER A 34 -30.11 0.80 6.96
C SER A 34 -28.98 -0.23 7.06
N ASP A 35 -29.33 -1.45 7.49
CA ASP A 35 -28.40 -2.58 7.58
C ASP A 35 -27.85 -2.97 6.19
N GLU A 36 -28.66 -2.84 5.13
CA GLU A 36 -28.23 -3.11 3.75
C GLU A 36 -27.18 -2.09 3.29
N GLU A 37 -27.39 -0.80 3.57
CA GLU A 37 -26.40 0.23 3.27
C GLU A 37 -25.11 0.02 4.09
N ASP A 38 -25.22 -0.41 5.34
CA ASP A 38 -24.05 -0.72 6.18
C ASP A 38 -23.25 -1.90 5.64
N TYR A 39 -23.94 -2.98 5.25
CA TYR A 39 -23.32 -4.12 4.61
C TYR A 39 -22.59 -3.72 3.31
N ILE A 40 -23.26 -3.00 2.40
CA ILE A 40 -22.66 -2.57 1.13
C ILE A 40 -21.45 -1.66 1.37
N SER A 41 -21.57 -0.70 2.30
CA SER A 41 -20.48 0.22 2.61
C SER A 41 -19.27 -0.49 3.25
N SER A 42 -19.53 -1.47 4.12
CA SER A 42 -18.51 -2.30 4.77
C SER A 42 -17.76 -3.16 3.75
N MET A 43 -18.49 -3.85 2.86
CA MET A 43 -17.91 -4.66 1.79
C MET A 43 -17.09 -3.81 0.82
N GLY A 44 -17.62 -2.65 0.43
CA GLY A 44 -16.92 -1.69 -0.41
C GLY A 44 -15.62 -1.20 0.23
N PHE A 45 -15.68 -0.82 1.51
CA PHE A 45 -14.50 -0.39 2.28
C PHE A 45 -13.42 -1.48 2.32
N MET A 46 -13.80 -2.71 2.69
CA MET A 46 -12.85 -3.83 2.78
C MET A 46 -12.21 -4.13 1.42
N HIS A 47 -12.99 -4.12 0.34
CA HIS A 47 -12.48 -4.34 -1.01
C HIS A 47 -11.51 -3.23 -1.45
N MET A 48 -11.80 -1.98 -1.13
CA MET A 48 -10.92 -0.85 -1.42
C MET A 48 -9.61 -0.93 -0.63
N MET A 49 -9.66 -1.28 0.65
CA MET A 49 -8.46 -1.49 1.48
C MET A 49 -7.57 -2.61 0.93
N GLN A 50 -8.17 -3.74 0.56
CA GLN A 50 -7.45 -4.86 -0.05
C GLN A 50 -6.82 -4.46 -1.39
N SER A 51 -7.61 -3.84 -2.27
CA SER A 51 -7.15 -3.41 -3.60
C SER A 51 -6.00 -2.40 -3.48
N GLY A 52 -6.10 -1.43 -2.57
CA GLY A 52 -5.05 -0.45 -2.31
C GLY A 52 -3.75 -1.12 -1.88
N HIS A 53 -3.83 -2.08 -0.96
CA HIS A 53 -2.64 -2.79 -0.48
C HIS A 53 -2.02 -3.66 -1.59
N THR A 54 -2.83 -4.39 -2.36
CA THR A 54 -2.34 -5.20 -3.48
C THR A 54 -1.64 -4.34 -4.55
N SER A 55 -2.18 -3.16 -4.87
CA SER A 55 -1.52 -2.23 -5.79
C SER A 55 -0.21 -1.68 -5.22
N ALA A 56 -0.14 -1.40 -3.91
CA ALA A 56 1.10 -0.96 -3.27
C ALA A 56 2.20 -2.04 -3.36
N GLU A 57 1.87 -3.30 -3.07
CA GLU A 57 2.82 -4.41 -3.22
C GLU A 57 3.27 -4.61 -4.67
N ALA A 58 2.36 -4.44 -5.64
CA ALA A 58 2.69 -4.52 -7.06
C ALA A 58 3.74 -3.46 -7.45
N ALA A 59 3.56 -2.22 -6.98
CA ALA A 59 4.55 -1.16 -7.18
C ALA A 59 5.92 -1.55 -6.59
N LEU A 60 5.96 -1.99 -5.32
CA LEU A 60 7.20 -2.39 -4.64
C LEU A 60 7.93 -3.55 -5.35
N ARG A 61 7.18 -4.58 -5.78
CA ARG A 61 7.75 -5.71 -6.54
C ARG A 61 8.40 -5.25 -7.85
N ARG A 62 7.78 -4.29 -8.54
CA ARG A 62 8.34 -3.73 -9.78
C ARG A 62 9.60 -2.90 -9.50
N VAL A 63 9.64 -2.15 -8.40
CA VAL A 63 10.86 -1.43 -8.01
C VAL A 63 12.00 -2.40 -7.75
N LEU A 64 11.77 -3.50 -7.01
CA LEU A 64 12.78 -4.57 -6.83
C LEU A 64 13.27 -5.14 -8.17
N GLY A 65 12.35 -5.37 -9.12
CA GLY A 65 12.71 -5.80 -10.47
C GLY A 65 13.50 -4.77 -11.29
N ILE A 66 13.36 -3.47 -11.03
CA ILE A 66 14.17 -2.43 -11.68
C ILE A 66 15.61 -2.46 -11.17
N VAL A 67 15.80 -2.66 -9.86
CA VAL A 67 17.12 -2.76 -9.22
C VAL A 67 17.70 -4.18 -9.27
N ASN A 68 17.05 -5.11 -9.98
CA ASN A 68 17.45 -6.51 -10.13
C ASN A 68 17.62 -7.27 -8.79
N GLU A 69 16.77 -6.95 -7.82
CA GLU A 69 16.69 -7.70 -6.57
C GLU A 69 15.69 -8.84 -6.65
N GLU A 70 16.04 -9.96 -6.01
CA GLU A 70 15.14 -11.10 -5.89
C GLU A 70 13.92 -10.76 -5.03
N LEU A 71 12.77 -11.30 -5.43
CA LEU A 71 11.56 -11.22 -4.62
C LEU A 71 11.63 -12.22 -3.46
N PRO A 72 11.11 -11.88 -2.27
CA PRO A 72 10.97 -12.83 -1.19
C PRO A 72 10.20 -14.08 -1.62
N ILE A 73 10.55 -15.22 -1.03
CA ILE A 73 9.88 -16.52 -1.19
C ILE A 73 9.41 -17.06 0.17
N GLY A 74 8.36 -17.88 0.18
CA GLY A 74 7.81 -18.54 1.38
C GLY A 74 6.48 -17.98 1.91
N PRO A 75 6.09 -18.32 3.15
CA PRO A 75 4.80 -17.94 3.72
C PRO A 75 4.71 -16.44 4.08
N ASP A 76 5.81 -15.81 4.48
CA ASP A 76 5.85 -14.41 4.94
C ASP A 76 6.25 -13.41 3.85
N THR A 77 6.01 -13.77 2.59
CA THR A 77 6.47 -12.99 1.42
C THR A 77 5.99 -11.55 1.43
N HIS A 78 4.75 -11.30 1.81
CA HIS A 78 4.16 -9.96 1.89
C HIS A 78 4.86 -9.07 2.93
N ALA A 79 5.16 -9.62 4.12
CA ALA A 79 5.87 -8.86 5.16
C ALA A 79 7.32 -8.59 4.75
N ARG A 80 8.01 -9.61 4.24
CA ARG A 80 9.40 -9.50 3.80
C ARG A 80 9.59 -8.54 2.63
N LEU A 81 8.60 -8.43 1.74
CA LEU A 81 8.63 -7.48 0.63
C LEU A 81 8.71 -6.04 1.14
N ILE A 82 7.83 -5.68 2.09
CA ILE A 82 7.80 -4.35 2.68
C ILE A 82 9.11 -4.05 3.41
N ASP A 83 9.64 -5.03 4.14
CA ASP A 83 10.87 -4.88 4.91
C ASP A 83 12.10 -4.72 4.01
N GLN A 84 12.19 -5.51 2.94
CA GLN A 84 13.27 -5.42 1.96
C GLN A 84 13.30 -4.06 1.25
N CYS A 85 12.14 -3.49 0.94
CA CYS A 85 12.04 -2.15 0.34
C CYS A 85 12.42 -1.04 1.33
N ALA A 86 12.19 -1.24 2.63
CA ALA A 86 12.52 -0.26 3.67
C ALA A 86 13.98 -0.31 4.13
N GLU A 87 14.67 -1.43 3.91
CA GLU A 87 16.06 -1.59 4.30
C GLU A 87 16.99 -0.98 3.22
N PRO A 88 17.89 -0.05 3.58
CA PRO A 88 18.94 0.40 2.67
C PRO A 88 19.98 -0.71 2.46
N ILE A 89 20.55 -0.78 1.25
CA ILE A 89 21.66 -1.69 0.95
C ILE A 89 22.91 -0.85 0.75
N SER A 90 23.82 -0.89 1.73
CA SER A 90 25.05 -0.10 1.73
C SER A 90 25.85 -0.29 0.44
N GLY A 91 26.15 0.81 -0.24
CA GLY A 91 26.91 0.82 -1.49
C GLY A 91 26.09 0.42 -2.74
N THR A 92 24.81 0.05 -2.59
CA THR A 92 23.95 -0.37 -3.71
C THR A 92 22.79 0.58 -3.92
N ARG A 93 21.95 0.79 -2.89
CA ARG A 93 20.80 1.69 -2.98
C ARG A 93 20.35 2.21 -1.61
N PRO A 94 19.74 3.40 -1.55
CA PRO A 94 19.03 3.84 -0.35
C PRO A 94 17.79 2.96 -0.08
N ALA A 95 17.14 3.20 1.05
CA ALA A 95 15.81 2.67 1.31
C ALA A 95 14.83 3.22 0.26
N MET A 96 13.95 2.35 -0.26
CA MET A 96 12.92 2.74 -1.23
C MET A 96 11.76 3.46 -0.56
N VAL A 97 11.51 3.11 0.71
CA VAL A 97 10.45 3.68 1.53
C VAL A 97 10.99 3.99 2.93
N SER A 98 10.43 5.01 3.56
CA SER A 98 10.72 5.45 4.92
C SER A 98 10.19 4.44 5.96
N SER A 99 10.67 4.57 7.20
CA SER A 99 10.15 3.77 8.33
C SER A 99 8.66 4.04 8.58
N GLU A 100 8.22 5.28 8.41
CA GLU A 100 6.81 5.68 8.54
C GLU A 100 5.94 4.97 7.49
N LEU A 101 6.34 5.02 6.21
CA LEU A 101 5.62 4.35 5.14
C LEU A 101 5.67 2.82 5.29
N ARG A 102 6.80 2.25 5.73
CA ARG A 102 6.92 0.82 6.05
C ARG A 102 5.89 0.40 7.08
N ASP A 103 5.78 1.14 8.18
CA ASP A 103 4.88 0.79 9.28
C ASP A 103 3.40 0.92 8.86
N ALA A 104 3.08 1.94 8.04
CA ALA A 104 1.76 2.06 7.43
C ALA A 104 1.42 0.93 6.45
N LEU A 105 2.38 0.50 5.61
CA LEU A 105 2.21 -0.65 4.72
C LEU A 105 1.99 -1.95 5.51
N ARG A 106 2.71 -2.14 6.63
CA ARG A 106 2.53 -3.29 7.52
C ARG A 106 1.13 -3.30 8.15
N GLU A 107 0.61 -2.15 8.57
CA GLU A 107 -0.73 -2.06 9.16
C GLU A 107 -1.84 -2.31 8.12
N THR A 108 -1.72 -1.75 6.91
CA THR A 108 -2.67 -2.06 5.82
C THR A 108 -2.63 -3.54 5.41
N ARG A 109 -1.44 -4.17 5.43
CA ARG A 109 -1.29 -5.64 5.24
C ARG A 109 -2.04 -6.42 6.32
N ARG A 110 -1.86 -6.04 7.58
CA ARG A 110 -2.50 -6.69 8.73
C ARG A 110 -4.02 -6.57 8.62
N PHE A 111 -4.53 -5.39 8.25
CA PHE A 111 -5.95 -5.18 8.02
C PHE A 111 -6.50 -6.11 6.93
N ARG A 112 -5.77 -6.31 5.83
CA ARG A 112 -6.16 -7.27 4.79
C ARG A 112 -6.37 -8.68 5.36
N HIS A 113 -5.49 -9.14 6.25
CA HIS A 113 -5.70 -10.43 6.91
C HIS A 113 -6.95 -10.44 7.78
N VAL A 114 -7.22 -9.38 8.54
CA VAL A 114 -8.44 -9.28 9.37
C VAL A 114 -9.71 -9.28 8.50
N ALA A 115 -9.74 -8.46 7.44
CA ALA A 115 -10.86 -8.36 6.53
C ALA A 115 -11.14 -9.66 5.76
N MET A 116 -10.12 -10.47 5.47
CA MET A 116 -10.29 -11.79 4.83
C MET A 116 -10.89 -12.86 5.76
N HIS A 117 -10.83 -12.68 7.09
CA HIS A 117 -11.29 -13.68 8.06
C HIS A 117 -12.51 -13.24 8.87
N GLY A 118 -12.81 -11.93 8.91
CA GLY A 118 -14.06 -11.41 9.46
C GLY A 118 -15.12 -11.38 8.37
N TYR A 119 -15.91 -12.44 8.22
CA TYR A 119 -17.05 -12.48 7.29
C TYR A 119 -18.25 -11.60 7.74
N ASP A 120 -18.10 -10.87 8.85
CA ASP A 120 -19.13 -10.02 9.49
C ASP A 120 -18.95 -8.52 9.16
N LEU A 121 -19.91 -7.71 9.62
CA LEU A 121 -19.91 -6.24 9.51
C LEU A 121 -18.60 -5.60 10.01
N LEU A 122 -18.22 -4.48 9.38
CA LEU A 122 -17.01 -3.73 9.71
C LEU A 122 -17.05 -3.20 11.14
N ASP A 123 -16.13 -3.67 12.00
CA ASP A 123 -15.86 -2.99 13.27
C ASP A 123 -15.11 -1.68 13.01
N ARG A 124 -15.85 -0.57 12.95
CA ARG A 124 -15.30 0.77 12.68
C ARG A 124 -14.25 1.20 13.70
N GLY A 125 -14.36 0.76 14.95
CA GLY A 125 -13.38 1.06 16.00
C GLY A 125 -12.04 0.40 15.70
N LYS A 126 -12.07 -0.88 15.32
CA LYS A 126 -10.86 -1.63 14.93
C LYS A 126 -10.27 -1.17 13.60
N ALA A 127 -11.08 -0.67 12.67
CA ALA A 127 -10.62 -0.20 11.37
C ALA A 127 -9.87 1.14 11.42
N ARG A 128 -9.99 1.91 12.51
CA ARG A 128 -9.39 3.25 12.63
C ARG A 128 -7.88 3.26 12.34
N HIS A 129 -7.12 2.33 12.92
CA HIS A 129 -5.66 2.27 12.70
C HIS A 129 -5.31 1.97 11.25
N ALA A 130 -6.07 1.09 10.61
CA ALA A 130 -5.91 0.78 9.19
C ALA A 130 -6.24 1.99 8.29
N VAL A 131 -7.23 2.81 8.65
CA VAL A 131 -7.56 4.05 7.93
C VAL A 131 -6.47 5.09 8.07
N GLU A 132 -5.91 5.29 9.27
CA GLU A 132 -4.78 6.22 9.43
C GLU A 132 -3.54 5.75 8.63
N ALA A 133 -3.25 4.44 8.64
CA ALA A 133 -2.21 3.88 7.80
C ALA A 133 -2.48 4.08 6.30
N ALA A 134 -3.72 3.87 5.85
CA ALA A 134 -4.14 4.11 4.48
C ALA A 134 -3.89 5.56 4.03
N LYS A 135 -4.10 6.56 4.91
CA LYS A 135 -3.79 7.97 4.61
C LYS A 135 -2.30 8.19 4.37
N VAL A 136 -1.45 7.57 5.19
CA VAL A 136 0.01 7.62 5.00
C VAL A 136 0.38 6.98 3.67
N VAL A 137 -0.08 5.76 3.39
CA VAL A 137 0.27 5.07 2.14
C VAL A 137 -0.21 5.86 0.91
N ALA A 138 -1.45 6.37 0.92
CA ALA A 138 -2.01 7.13 -0.19
C ALA A 138 -1.25 8.43 -0.49
N SER A 139 -0.71 9.09 0.54
CA SER A 139 0.00 10.36 0.39
C SER A 139 1.51 10.22 0.18
N ARG A 140 2.11 9.11 0.62
CA ARG A 140 3.58 8.96 0.65
C ARG A 140 4.14 7.99 -0.39
N LEU A 141 3.40 6.97 -0.81
CA LEU A 141 3.95 5.90 -1.63
C LEU A 141 4.55 6.41 -2.95
N GLU A 142 3.80 7.19 -3.71
CA GLU A 142 4.27 7.72 -5.00
C GLU A 142 5.43 8.73 -4.82
N PRO A 143 5.36 9.73 -3.91
CA PRO A 143 6.48 10.63 -3.67
C PRO A 143 7.77 9.94 -3.22
N GLU A 144 7.69 8.94 -2.34
CA GLU A 144 8.89 8.24 -1.87
C GLU A 144 9.51 7.36 -2.95
N ILE A 145 8.68 6.68 -3.76
CA ILE A 145 9.17 5.96 -4.95
C ILE A 145 9.82 6.93 -5.95
N ALA A 146 9.26 8.12 -6.15
CA ALA A 146 9.83 9.14 -7.03
C ALA A 146 11.20 9.62 -6.50
N ALA A 147 11.30 9.91 -5.20
CA ALA A 147 12.56 10.27 -4.56
C ALA A 147 13.60 9.16 -4.68
N PHE A 148 13.19 7.90 -4.49
CA PHE A 148 14.05 6.74 -4.68
C PHE A 148 14.56 6.64 -6.12
N ARG A 149 13.67 6.74 -7.12
CA ARG A 149 14.04 6.78 -8.55
C ARG A 149 15.09 7.85 -8.81
N ASP A 150 14.85 9.08 -8.36
CA ASP A 150 15.74 10.20 -8.65
C ASP A 150 17.14 10.02 -8.02
N ALA A 151 17.25 9.25 -6.94
CA ALA A 151 18.51 8.92 -6.32
C ALA A 151 19.32 7.83 -7.08
N ILE A 152 18.66 6.92 -7.80
CA ILE A 152 19.32 5.78 -8.47
C ILE A 152 19.35 5.87 -10.00
N ASP A 153 18.49 6.70 -10.59
CA ASP A 153 18.30 6.92 -12.02
C ASP A 153 18.00 8.42 -12.26
N PRO A 154 18.96 9.32 -11.97
CA PRO A 154 18.75 10.75 -12.09
C PRO A 154 18.47 11.13 -13.56
N PRO A 155 17.54 12.07 -13.81
CA PRO A 155 17.34 12.58 -15.16
C PRO A 155 18.64 13.22 -15.65
N GLY A 156 19.25 12.63 -16.68
CA GLY A 156 20.41 13.18 -17.37
C GLY A 156 20.13 14.48 -18.11
#